data_AF-A0A399RNW1-F1
#
_entry.id   AF-A0A399RNW1-F1
#
_cell.length_a   1.000
_cell.length_b   1.000
_cell.length_c   1.000
_cell.angle_alpha   90.00
_cell.angle_beta   90.00
_cell.angle_gamma   90.00
#
_symmetry.space_group_name_H-M   'P 1'
#
loop_
_entity.id
_entity.type
_entity.pdbx_description
1 polymer ?
#
loop_
_entity_poly.entity_id
_entity_poly.type
_entity_poly.pdbx_seq_one_letter_code
_entity_poly.pdbx_strand_id
1 'polypeptide(L)'
;MKTPALLSSALFLGACCMTGMPMAEDGDPDAAGDLCGFAIKDVSAWRNQMPGPDGPSGNLVIVIEIEADEISRRFQSGGISENGTLLLDIVEWDHPSGIGKIVYRKKSVPAERVEIRCGGEIVTTIDKIDTVY
;
A
#
# COMPACT_ATOMS: atom_id res chain seq x y z
N MET A 1 54.56 -32.54 46.13
CA MET A 1 54.09 -32.26 47.51
C MET A 1 53.65 -30.80 47.60
N LYS A 2 52.56 -30.53 48.33
CA LYS A 2 51.90 -29.24 48.69
C LYS A 2 50.93 -28.61 47.68
N THR A 3 49.65 -28.95 47.83
CA THR A 3 48.50 -28.01 47.86
C THR A 3 48.55 -27.18 49.16
N PRO A 4 48.01 -25.93 49.27
CA PRO A 4 46.55 -25.62 49.26
C PRO A 4 46.18 -24.26 48.56
N ALA A 5 45.02 -24.11 47.90
CA ALA A 5 43.69 -23.65 48.37
C ALA A 5 43.59 -22.20 48.92
N LEU A 6 42.73 -21.36 48.30
CA LEU A 6 41.90 -20.25 48.86
C LEU A 6 41.10 -19.58 47.71
N LEU A 7 39.77 -19.80 47.64
CA LEU A 7 38.67 -18.90 48.04
C LEU A 7 38.43 -17.67 47.15
N SER A 8 37.27 -17.61 46.48
CA SER A 8 36.21 -16.63 46.79
C SER A 8 35.01 -16.78 45.86
N SER A 9 33.88 -17.10 46.49
CA SER A 9 32.52 -17.03 45.95
C SER A 9 32.05 -15.58 45.85
N ALA A 10 31.22 -15.25 44.86
CA ALA A 10 30.05 -14.37 45.07
C ALA A 10 29.15 -14.37 43.83
N LEU A 11 27.88 -14.71 44.05
CA LEU A 11 26.77 -14.62 43.12
C LEU A 11 26.45 -13.16 42.78
N PHE A 12 26.11 -12.88 41.52
CA PHE A 12 25.30 -11.73 41.15
C PHE A 12 23.95 -12.21 40.62
N LEU A 13 22.96 -12.25 41.52
CA LEU A 13 21.54 -12.20 41.22
C LEU A 13 21.08 -10.80 41.62
N GLY A 14 20.59 -10.02 40.66
CA GLY A 14 20.13 -8.66 40.89
C GLY A 14 19.38 -8.13 39.68
N ALA A 15 18.12 -8.52 39.58
CA ALA A 15 17.14 -7.96 38.66
C ALA A 15 16.73 -6.55 39.11
N CYS A 16 16.69 -5.59 38.19
CA CYS A 16 15.84 -4.41 38.29
C CYS A 16 15.10 -4.24 36.96
N CYS A 17 13.82 -4.55 37.00
CA CYS A 17 12.83 -4.27 35.97
C CYS A 17 12.31 -2.82 36.08
N MET A 18 11.67 -2.36 35.00
CA MET A 18 10.76 -1.21 34.87
C MET A 18 11.46 0.15 34.71
N THR A 19 11.14 1.03 33.76
CA THR A 19 9.97 1.22 32.90
C THR A 19 10.43 1.96 31.64
N GLY A 20 10.23 1.38 30.47
CA GLY A 20 10.47 2.01 29.20
C GLY A 20 9.57 1.39 28.14
N MET A 21 8.27 1.65 28.26
CA MET A 21 7.30 1.30 27.22
C MET A 21 6.90 2.59 26.53
N PRO A 22 7.46 2.92 25.35
CA PRO A 22 6.62 3.56 24.35
C PRO A 22 5.53 2.53 24.00
N MET A 23 4.27 2.94 24.16
CA MET A 23 3.12 2.21 23.65
C MET A 23 3.30 2.08 22.12
N ALA A 24 3.85 0.96 21.68
CA ALA A 24 3.70 0.53 20.31
C ALA A 24 2.26 0.04 20.21
N GLU A 25 1.47 0.78 19.43
CA GLU A 25 0.16 0.33 18.99
C GLU A 25 0.33 -1.07 18.39
N ASP A 26 -0.29 -2.07 19.03
CA ASP A 26 -0.51 -3.40 18.46
C ASP A 26 -1.46 -3.25 17.26
N GLY A 27 -0.93 -2.74 16.15
CA GLY A 27 -1.51 -2.94 14.84
C GLY A 27 -1.25 -4.38 14.45
N ASP A 28 -2.31 -5.18 14.42
CA ASP A 28 -2.28 -6.56 13.94
C ASP A 28 -1.60 -6.62 12.56
N PRO A 29 -0.39 -7.20 12.43
CA PRO A 29 0.35 -7.23 11.17
C PRO A 29 -0.36 -8.07 10.10
N ASP A 30 -1.36 -8.88 10.47
CA ASP A 30 -2.07 -9.77 9.57
C ASP A 30 -3.28 -9.12 8.88
N ALA A 31 -3.77 -7.96 9.36
CA ALA A 31 -4.90 -7.27 8.73
C ALA A 31 -4.57 -6.73 7.32
N ALA A 32 -3.31 -6.39 7.06
CA ALA A 32 -2.85 -6.03 5.71
C ALA A 32 -2.57 -7.25 4.82
N GLY A 33 -2.32 -8.41 5.42
CA GLY A 33 -1.97 -9.64 4.71
C GLY A 33 -3.09 -10.16 3.81
N ASP A 34 -4.35 -10.01 4.24
CA ASP A 34 -5.52 -10.44 3.46
C ASP A 34 -5.91 -9.40 2.40
N LEU A 35 -5.87 -8.10 2.75
CA LEU A 35 -6.21 -7.03 1.82
C LEU A 35 -5.26 -6.98 0.61
N CYS A 36 -3.96 -7.15 0.82
CA CYS A 36 -2.95 -7.01 -0.22
C CYS A 36 -2.54 -8.34 -0.88
N GLY A 37 -3.08 -9.47 -0.39
CA GLY A 37 -2.74 -10.84 -0.83
C GLY A 37 -3.34 -11.28 -2.16
N PHE A 38 -3.44 -10.41 -3.16
CA PHE A 38 -4.02 -10.70 -4.47
C PHE A 38 -2.97 -10.81 -5.59
N ALA A 39 -3.32 -11.53 -6.67
CA ALA A 39 -2.52 -11.56 -7.88
C ALA A 39 -3.03 -10.55 -8.92
N ILE A 40 -2.12 -9.75 -9.50
CA ILE A 40 -2.45 -8.83 -10.58
C ILE A 40 -2.51 -9.59 -11.91
N LYS A 41 -3.63 -9.45 -12.63
CA LYS A 41 -3.82 -9.99 -13.99
C LYS A 41 -3.46 -8.99 -15.07
N ASP A 42 -3.87 -7.74 -14.89
CA ASP A 42 -3.63 -6.67 -15.86
C ASP A 42 -3.60 -5.31 -15.17
N VAL A 43 -2.90 -4.36 -15.80
CA VAL A 43 -2.82 -2.97 -15.35
C VAL A 43 -2.89 -2.05 -16.56
N SER A 44 -3.81 -1.08 -16.51
CA SER A 44 -4.03 -0.14 -17.59
C SER A 44 -4.22 1.27 -17.05
N ALA A 45 -3.60 2.26 -17.71
CA ALA A 45 -3.84 3.68 -17.43
C ALA A 45 -3.95 4.49 -18.72
N TRP A 46 -5.00 5.31 -18.82
CA TRP A 46 -5.20 6.17 -19.98
C TRP A 46 -5.92 7.47 -19.65
N ARG A 47 -5.70 8.47 -20.49
CA ARG A 47 -6.45 9.73 -20.53
C ARG A 47 -7.56 9.61 -21.55
N ASN A 48 -8.80 9.69 -21.11
CA ASN A 48 -9.97 9.72 -21.98
C ASN A 48 -10.24 11.15 -22.48
N GLN A 49 -9.86 11.42 -23.72
CA GLN A 49 -10.11 12.66 -24.45
C GLN A 49 -11.32 12.58 -25.38
N MET A 50 -12.06 11.47 -25.39
CA MET A 50 -13.28 11.37 -26.18
C MET A 50 -14.24 12.51 -25.79
N PRO A 51 -14.79 13.23 -26.77
CA PRO A 51 -15.75 14.30 -26.52
C PRO A 51 -17.08 13.71 -26.03
N GLY A 52 -17.54 14.20 -24.88
CA GLY A 52 -18.91 14.02 -24.44
C GLY A 52 -19.80 15.20 -24.91
N PRO A 53 -21.08 15.20 -24.54
CA PRO A 53 -22.00 16.31 -24.84
C PRO A 53 -21.50 17.67 -24.30
N ASP A 54 -20.70 17.66 -23.23
CA ASP A 54 -20.12 18.86 -22.60
C ASP A 54 -18.64 19.09 -22.98
N GLY A 55 -18.14 18.42 -24.03
CA GLY A 55 -16.75 18.49 -24.48
C GLY A 55 -15.85 17.36 -23.96
N PRO A 56 -14.53 17.44 -24.18
CA PRO A 56 -13.60 16.37 -23.81
C PRO A 56 -13.59 16.12 -22.30
N SER A 57 -13.64 14.83 -21.93
CA SER A 57 -13.77 14.44 -20.53
C SER A 57 -12.50 14.76 -19.72
N GLY A 58 -11.32 14.60 -20.34
CA GLY A 58 -10.01 14.80 -19.72
C GLY A 58 -9.76 13.90 -18.50
N ASN A 59 -10.49 12.79 -18.39
CA ASN A 59 -10.38 11.90 -17.24
C ASN A 59 -9.13 11.05 -17.36
N LEU A 60 -8.31 11.06 -16.32
CA LEU A 60 -7.36 9.98 -16.08
C LEU A 60 -8.14 8.79 -15.54
N VAL A 61 -8.02 7.65 -16.20
CA VAL A 61 -8.62 6.37 -15.81
C VAL A 61 -7.49 5.39 -15.57
N ILE A 62 -7.49 4.74 -14.40
CA ILE A 62 -6.55 3.68 -14.05
C ILE A 62 -7.38 2.49 -13.62
N VAL A 63 -7.06 1.32 -14.16
CA VAL A 63 -7.71 0.06 -13.85
C VAL A 63 -6.62 -0.96 -13.55
N ILE A 64 -6.78 -1.64 -12.42
CA ILE A 64 -6.01 -2.84 -12.09
C ILE A 64 -7.00 -4.00 -12.05
N GLU A 65 -6.71 -5.04 -12.83
CA GLU A 65 -7.44 -6.30 -12.80
C GLU A 65 -6.67 -7.27 -11.91
N ILE A 66 -7.37 -7.90 -10.99
CA ILE A 66 -6.80 -8.84 -10.02
C ILE A 66 -7.54 -10.18 -10.09
N GLU A 67 -6.92 -11.22 -9.53
CA GLU A 67 -7.66 -12.44 -9.20
C GLU A 67 -8.82 -12.10 -8.27
N ALA A 68 -10.01 -12.57 -8.67
CA ALA A 68 -11.24 -12.31 -7.95
C ALA A 68 -11.22 -13.03 -6.60
N ASP A 69 -11.50 -12.29 -5.54
CA ASP A 69 -11.71 -12.78 -4.19
C ASP A 69 -12.94 -12.12 -3.57
N GLU A 70 -13.20 -12.36 -2.29
CA GLU A 70 -14.38 -11.83 -1.60
C GLU A 70 -14.18 -10.40 -1.05
N ILE A 71 -13.03 -9.76 -1.33
CA ILE A 71 -12.64 -8.48 -0.70
C ILE A 71 -12.86 -7.32 -1.68
N SER A 72 -13.76 -6.41 -1.29
CA SER A 72 -14.00 -5.18 -2.03
C SER A 72 -12.90 -4.15 -1.75
N ARG A 73 -12.33 -3.60 -2.82
CA ARG A 73 -11.21 -2.66 -2.77
C ARG A 73 -11.51 -1.40 -3.56
N ARG A 74 -10.82 -0.31 -3.20
CA ARG A 74 -10.80 0.95 -3.96
C ARG A 74 -9.42 1.59 -3.92
N PHE A 75 -9.22 2.59 -4.76
CA PHE A 75 -8.09 3.50 -4.63
C PHE A 75 -8.41 4.67 -3.70
N GLN A 76 -7.49 4.97 -2.81
CA GLN A 76 -7.36 6.23 -2.09
C GLN A 76 -6.20 7.02 -2.70
N SER A 77 -6.45 8.28 -3.07
CA SER A 77 -5.43 9.13 -3.69
C SER A 77 -4.51 9.72 -2.63
N GLY A 78 -3.22 9.41 -2.68
CA GLY A 78 -2.16 10.08 -1.90
C GLY A 78 -1.75 11.43 -2.49
N GLY A 79 -2.15 11.73 -3.72
CA GLY A 79 -1.84 12.99 -4.41
C GLY A 79 -0.77 12.79 -5.49
N ILE A 80 -0.23 13.90 -5.99
CA ILE A 80 0.85 13.87 -6.98
C ILE A 80 2.13 14.33 -6.29
N SER A 81 3.18 13.53 -6.35
CA SER A 81 4.51 13.87 -5.84
C SER A 81 5.20 14.93 -6.71
N GLU A 82 6.30 15.48 -6.22
CA GLU A 82 7.07 16.52 -6.92
C GLU A 82 7.59 16.08 -8.30
N ASN A 83 7.83 14.79 -8.49
CA ASN A 83 8.26 14.21 -9.76
C ASN A 83 7.10 13.85 -10.72
N GLY A 84 5.87 14.29 -10.44
CA GLY A 84 4.71 14.03 -11.31
C GLY A 84 4.10 12.62 -11.18
N THR A 85 4.45 11.87 -10.13
CA THR A 85 3.89 10.53 -9.89
C THR A 85 2.58 10.63 -9.09
N LEU A 86 1.49 10.08 -9.61
CA LEU A 86 0.26 9.90 -8.85
C LEU A 86 0.42 8.71 -7.90
N LEU A 87 0.25 8.96 -6.62
CA LEU A 87 0.27 7.95 -5.58
C LEU A 87 -1.17 7.46 -5.32
N LEU A 88 -1.39 6.16 -5.48
CA LEU A 88 -2.68 5.50 -5.21
C LEU A 88 -2.48 4.36 -4.21
N ASP A 89 -3.11 4.46 -3.05
CA ASP A 89 -3.15 3.39 -2.06
C ASP A 89 -4.40 2.55 -2.26
N ILE A 90 -4.24 1.23 -2.24
CA ILE A 90 -5.34 0.27 -2.22
C ILE A 90 -5.80 0.14 -0.78
N VAL A 91 -7.09 0.40 -0.57
CA VAL A 91 -7.75 0.28 0.73
C VAL A 91 -9.00 -0.57 0.59
N GLU A 92 -9.41 -1.18 1.69
CA GLU A 92 -10.69 -1.88 1.78
C GLU A 92 -11.85 -0.91 1.52
N TRP A 93 -12.93 -1.46 0.96
CA TRP A 93 -14.14 -0.73 0.67
C TRP A 93 -15.35 -1.49 1.19
N ASP A 94 -16.10 -0.86 2.08
CA ASP A 94 -17.26 -1.49 2.75
C ASP A 94 -18.46 -1.73 1.83
N HIS A 95 -18.42 -1.25 0.59
CA HIS A 95 -19.48 -1.47 -0.38
C HIS A 95 -19.04 -2.52 -1.40
N PRO A 96 -19.96 -3.36 -1.89
CA PRO A 96 -19.68 -4.28 -2.99
C PRO A 96 -19.14 -3.50 -4.20
N SER A 97 -17.83 -3.54 -4.41
CA SER A 97 -17.19 -3.08 -5.65
C SER A 97 -17.03 -4.27 -6.59
N GLY A 98 -16.93 -4.03 -7.90
CA GLY A 98 -16.78 -5.11 -8.86
C GLY A 98 -15.59 -5.99 -8.47
N ILE A 99 -15.87 -7.25 -8.11
CA ILE A 99 -14.85 -8.20 -7.71
C ILE A 99 -13.83 -8.35 -8.85
N GLY A 100 -12.55 -8.30 -8.53
CA GLY A 100 -11.48 -8.48 -9.49
C GLY A 100 -11.05 -7.23 -10.27
N LYS A 101 -11.64 -6.05 -10.03
CA LYS A 101 -11.15 -4.78 -10.61
C LYS A 101 -11.17 -3.63 -9.61
N ILE A 102 -10.09 -2.85 -9.58
CA ILE A 102 -10.02 -1.60 -8.83
C ILE A 102 -9.86 -0.45 -9.83
N VAL A 103 -10.72 0.56 -9.72
CA VAL A 103 -10.81 1.63 -10.72
C VAL A 103 -10.63 3.00 -10.07
N TYR A 104 -9.73 3.80 -10.63
CA TYR A 104 -9.59 5.21 -10.33
C TYR A 104 -10.02 6.03 -11.54
N ARG A 105 -10.84 7.06 -11.32
CA ARG A 105 -11.24 8.00 -12.35
C ARG A 105 -11.28 9.41 -11.79
N LYS A 106 -10.48 10.30 -12.34
CA LYS A 106 -10.49 11.71 -11.94
C LYS A 106 -10.14 12.63 -13.11
N LYS A 107 -10.86 13.75 -13.20
CA LYS A 107 -10.66 14.77 -14.23
C LYS A 107 -9.43 15.63 -13.91
N SER A 108 -8.72 16.04 -14.95
CA SER A 108 -7.64 17.03 -14.89
C SER A 108 -6.48 16.68 -13.92
N VAL A 109 -6.12 15.39 -13.84
CA VAL A 109 -4.96 14.94 -13.04
C VAL A 109 -3.70 14.99 -13.90
N PRO A 110 -2.71 15.88 -13.65
CA PRO A 110 -1.52 16.03 -14.49
C PRO A 110 -0.40 15.02 -14.17
N ALA A 111 -0.76 13.75 -13.89
CA ALA A 111 0.22 12.71 -13.60
C ALA A 111 0.95 12.21 -14.85
N GLU A 112 2.24 11.92 -14.75
CA GLU A 112 3.04 11.32 -15.81
C GLU A 112 3.30 9.82 -15.56
N ARG A 113 3.32 9.45 -14.27
CA ARG A 113 3.54 8.09 -13.75
C ARG A 113 2.48 7.80 -12.69
N VAL A 114 2.19 6.52 -12.46
CA VAL A 114 1.33 6.08 -11.35
C VAL A 114 2.09 5.06 -10.50
N GLU A 115 2.12 5.27 -9.19
CA GLU A 115 2.59 4.28 -8.22
C GLU A 115 1.39 3.77 -7.42
N ILE A 116 1.17 2.46 -7.49
CA ILE A 116 0.08 1.78 -6.80
C ILE A 116 0.66 1.04 -5.60
N ARG A 117 0.10 1.33 -4.43
CA ARG A 117 0.57 0.82 -3.15
C ARG A 117 -0.53 0.07 -2.41
N CYS A 118 -0.15 -0.83 -1.52
CA CYS A 118 -1.06 -1.50 -0.59
C CYS A 118 -0.31 -1.77 0.71
N GLY A 119 -0.90 -1.44 1.86
CA GLY A 119 -0.22 -1.61 3.15
C GLY A 119 1.10 -0.83 3.28
N GLY A 120 1.28 0.24 2.50
CA GLY A 120 2.53 1.03 2.46
C GLY A 120 3.61 0.51 1.50
N GLU A 121 3.44 -0.67 0.90
CA GLU A 121 4.39 -1.22 -0.09
C GLU A 121 3.94 -0.94 -1.52
N ILE A 122 4.89 -0.84 -2.45
CA ILE A 122 4.60 -0.68 -3.87
C ILE A 122 4.21 -2.03 -4.45
N VAL A 123 2.99 -2.14 -4.97
CA VAL A 123 2.49 -3.36 -5.60
C VAL A 123 2.79 -3.34 -7.09
N THR A 124 2.61 -2.19 -7.75
CA THR A 124 2.95 -2.03 -9.16
C THR A 124 3.16 -0.56 -9.51
N THR A 125 3.81 -0.31 -10.64
CA THR A 125 4.00 1.02 -11.21
C THR A 125 3.57 1.02 -12.67
N ILE A 126 2.91 2.11 -13.09
CA ILE A 126 2.57 2.37 -14.48
C ILE A 126 3.41 3.56 -14.97
N ASP A 127 4.39 3.28 -15.82
CA ASP A 127 5.31 4.28 -16.36
C ASP A 127 4.76 5.04 -17.57
N LYS A 128 3.68 4.54 -18.17
CA LYS A 128 3.08 5.11 -19.38
C LYS A 128 1.57 5.24 -19.21
N ILE A 129 1.09 6.47 -19.33
CA ILE A 129 -0.34 6.79 -19.38
C ILE A 129 -0.70 7.07 -20.83
N ASP A 130 -1.45 6.16 -21.44
CA ASP A 130 -1.89 6.31 -22.84
C ASP A 130 -2.91 7.45 -22.98
N THR A 131 -3.14 7.91 -24.20
CA THR A 131 -4.22 8.86 -24.51
C THR A 131 -5.14 8.26 -25.54
N VAL A 132 -6.43 8.25 -25.23
CA VAL A 132 -7.50 7.74 -26.09
C VAL A 132 -8.38 8.90 -26.51
N TYR A 133 -8.71 8.97 -27.81
CA TYR A 133 -9.47 10.03 -28.46
C TYR A 133 -10.80 9.55 -28.99
#